data_AF-A0A4Q4UY56-F1
#
_entry.id   AF-A0A4Q4UY56-F1
#
_cell.length_a   1.000
_cell.length_b   1.000
_cell.length_c   1.000
_cell.angle_alpha   90.00
_cell.angle_beta   90.00
_cell.angle_gamma   90.00
#
_symmetry.space_group_name_H-M   'P 1'
#
loop_
_entity.id
_entity.type
_entity.pdbx_description
1 polymer ?
#
loop_
_entity_poly.entity_id
_entity_poly.type
_entity_poly.pdbx_seq_one_letter_code
_entity_poly.pdbx_strand_id
1 'polypeptide(L)'
;MPDPYLLWVDAVRINQNDEEDKRAQVRLVCDIYRRAAMAISWIAPPADYSDGALQSLELLSQITFGHRLYDTVHGFPRRDEERDKVRELIGQIDMGPTNWHDVPQPAAEALFERPYWHRV
;
A
#
# COMPACT_ATOMS: atom_id res chain seq x y z
N MET A 1 10.73 5.79 -34.89
CA MET A 1 10.83 6.29 -33.50
C MET A 1 9.87 5.43 -32.69
N PRO A 2 10.28 4.78 -31.59
CA PRO A 2 9.31 4.14 -30.70
C PRO A 2 8.37 5.21 -30.13
N ASP A 3 7.13 4.82 -29.84
CA ASP A 3 6.16 5.71 -29.20
C ASP A 3 6.70 6.19 -27.84
N PRO A 4 6.47 7.46 -27.47
CA PRO A 4 6.95 7.98 -26.19
C PRO A 4 6.28 7.24 -25.02
N TYR A 5 7.08 6.89 -24.01
CA TYR A 5 6.56 6.29 -22.78
C TYR A 5 5.84 7.34 -21.93
N LEU A 6 4.61 7.03 -21.49
CA LEU A 6 3.89 7.83 -20.52
C LEU A 6 4.40 7.52 -19.11
N LEU A 7 5.07 8.48 -18.48
CA LEU A 7 5.52 8.37 -17.10
C LEU A 7 4.60 9.20 -16.19
N TRP A 8 4.06 8.56 -15.15
CA TRP A 8 3.34 9.24 -14.08
C TRP A 8 4.18 9.22 -12.81
N VAL A 9 4.30 10.37 -12.15
CA VAL A 9 5.07 10.54 -10.91
C VAL A 9 4.16 11.20 -9.88
N ASP A 10 3.80 10.46 -8.83
CA ASP A 10 2.91 10.90 -7.75
C ASP A 10 3.39 12.20 -7.11
N ALA A 11 4.69 12.29 -6.83
CA ALA A 11 5.32 13.42 -6.16
C ALA A 11 5.25 14.73 -6.97
N VAL A 12 5.11 14.62 -8.29
CA VAL A 12 4.99 15.77 -9.21
C VAL A 12 3.52 16.06 -9.50
N ARG A 13 2.70 15.02 -9.68
CA ARG A 13 1.32 15.19 -10.12
C ARG A 13 0.36 15.62 -9.01
N ILE A 14 0.58 15.15 -7.79
CA ILE A 14 -0.32 15.39 -6.66
C ILE A 14 0.09 16.68 -5.96
N ASN A 15 -0.77 17.70 -6.03
CA ASN A 15 -0.55 18.92 -5.26
C ASN A 15 -0.89 18.64 -3.78
N GLN A 16 0.15 18.49 -2.95
CA GLN A 16 -0.03 18.18 -1.53
C GLN A 16 -0.67 19.33 -0.73
N ASN A 17 -0.61 20.56 -1.25
CA ASN A 17 -1.17 21.76 -0.61
C ASN A 17 -2.64 22.02 -0.98
N ASP A 18 -3.22 21.19 -1.85
CA ASP A 18 -4.61 21.30 -2.28
C ASP A 18 -5.32 19.98 -1.96
N GLU A 19 -6.12 20.00 -0.89
CA GLU A 19 -6.86 18.84 -0.43
C GLU A 19 -7.90 18.35 -1.44
N GLU A 20 -8.43 19.21 -2.32
CA GLU A 20 -9.37 18.80 -3.35
C GLU A 20 -8.67 18.08 -4.50
N ASP A 21 -7.57 18.64 -5.04
CA ASP A 21 -6.75 17.95 -6.04
C ASP A 21 -6.19 16.64 -5.48
N LYS A 22 -5.64 16.66 -4.26
CA LYS A 22 -5.11 15.47 -3.60
C LYS A 22 -6.14 14.37 -3.49
N ARG A 23 -7.36 14.67 -3.02
CA ARG A 23 -8.45 13.68 -2.96
C ARG A 23 -8.81 13.15 -4.35
N ALA A 24 -8.81 14.00 -5.38
CA ALA A 24 -9.08 13.59 -6.75
C ALA A 24 -7.97 12.68 -7.30
N GLN A 25 -6.70 13.06 -7.17
CA GLN A 25 -5.57 12.25 -7.63
C GLN A 25 -5.49 10.92 -6.90
N VAL A 26 -5.63 10.91 -5.57
CA VAL A 26 -5.56 9.69 -4.75
C VAL A 26 -6.63 8.67 -5.14
N ARG A 27 -7.80 9.10 -5.62
CA ARG A 27 -8.82 8.19 -6.19
C ARG A 27 -8.35 7.52 -7.49
N LEU A 28 -7.53 8.20 -8.29
CA LEU A 28 -7.01 7.68 -9.56
C LEU A 28 -5.78 6.79 -9.39
N VAL A 29 -5.07 6.88 -8.26
CA VAL A 29 -3.84 6.14 -8.00
C VAL A 29 -4.03 4.63 -8.22
N CYS A 30 -5.13 4.06 -7.73
CA CYS A 30 -5.44 2.63 -7.95
C CYS A 30 -5.52 2.27 -9.44
N ASP A 31 -6.22 3.09 -10.24
CA ASP A 31 -6.35 2.87 -11.68
C ASP A 31 -5.02 3.05 -12.41
N ILE A 32 -4.20 4.00 -11.97
CA ILE A 32 -2.85 4.23 -12.53
C ILE A 32 -1.97 3.02 -12.28
N TYR A 33 -1.87 2.53 -11.04
CA TYR A 33 -1.09 1.32 -10.72
C TYR A 33 -1.61 0.09 -11.49
N ARG A 34 -2.93 -0.06 -11.63
CA ARG A 34 -3.55 -1.18 -12.37
C ARG A 34 -3.24 -1.16 -13.87
N ARG A 35 -3.11 0.03 -14.46
CA ARG A 35 -2.88 0.20 -15.91
C ARG A 35 -1.42 0.40 -16.28
N ALA A 36 -0.56 0.68 -15.30
CA ALA A 36 0.87 0.87 -15.54
C ALA A 36 1.51 -0.45 -16.00
N ALA A 37 2.30 -0.38 -17.06
CA ALA A 37 3.13 -1.52 -17.48
C ALA A 37 4.21 -1.85 -16.45
N MET A 38 4.62 -0.85 -15.66
CA MET A 38 5.61 -0.97 -14.60
C MET A 38 5.37 0.12 -13.55
N ALA A 39 5.51 -0.25 -12.28
CA ALA A 39 5.49 0.69 -11.17
C ALA A 39 6.84 0.61 -10.44
N ILE A 40 7.44 1.77 -10.19
CA ILE A 40 8.67 1.89 -9.40
C ILE A 40 8.32 2.69 -8.15
N SER A 41 8.54 2.08 -6.99
CA SER A 41 8.26 2.72 -5.70
C SER A 41 9.56 2.88 -4.92
N TRP A 42 9.84 4.10 -4.48
CA TRP A 42 10.90 4.38 -3.52
C TRP A 42 10.28 4.46 -2.14
N ILE A 43 10.60 3.50 -1.28
CA ILE A 43 9.91 3.30 0.01
C ILE A 43 10.70 3.97 1.15
N ALA A 44 12.02 3.78 1.21
CA ALA A 44 12.94 4.46 2.12
C ALA A 44 14.39 4.08 1.79
N PRO A 45 15.41 4.78 2.33
CA PRO A 45 16.77 4.27 2.41
C PRO A 45 16.85 2.98 3.25
N PRO A 46 17.86 2.11 3.00
CA PRO A 46 18.19 1.01 3.90
C PRO A 46 18.47 1.54 5.32
N ALA A 47 17.79 1.00 6.32
CA ALA A 47 17.92 1.39 7.73
C ALA A 47 17.36 0.29 8.63
N ASP A 48 17.57 0.37 9.94
CA ASP A 48 17.05 -0.61 10.90
C ASP A 48 15.58 -0.95 10.62
N TYR A 49 15.26 -2.26 10.67
CA TYR A 49 13.96 -2.85 10.37
C TYR A 49 13.49 -2.81 8.90
N SER A 50 14.29 -2.34 7.92
CA SER A 50 13.90 -2.33 6.50
C SER A 50 13.60 -3.73 5.95
N ASP A 51 14.40 -4.72 6.34
CA ASP A 51 14.25 -6.09 5.83
C ASP A 51 12.98 -6.75 6.37
N GLY A 52 12.70 -6.55 7.66
CA GLY A 52 11.46 -7.00 8.30
C GLY A 52 10.22 -6.29 7.75
N ALA A 53 10.32 -5.00 7.43
CA ALA A 53 9.23 -4.24 6.82
C ALA A 53 8.92 -4.73 5.40
N LEU A 54 9.94 -4.96 4.57
CA LEU A 54 9.78 -5.50 3.22
C LEU A 54 9.22 -6.92 3.24
N GLN A 55 9.71 -7.77 4.15
CA GLN A 55 9.15 -9.11 4.35
C GLN A 55 7.68 -9.07 4.79
N SER A 56 7.32 -8.11 5.65
CA SER A 56 5.93 -7.89 6.05
C SER A 56 5.06 -7.50 4.86
N LEU A 57 5.52 -6.56 4.02
CA LEU A 57 4.81 -6.12 2.82
C LEU A 57 4.67 -7.25 1.79
N GLU A 58 5.70 -8.08 1.64
CA GLU A 58 5.65 -9.26 0.77
C GLU A 58 4.60 -10.26 1.25
N LEU A 59 4.57 -10.54 2.55
CA LEU A 59 3.57 -11.42 3.13
C LEU A 59 2.15 -10.86 2.96
N LEU A 60 1.95 -9.57 3.24
CA LEU A 60 0.67 -8.89 3.01
C LEU A 60 0.23 -8.97 1.54
N SER A 61 1.17 -8.87 0.60
CA SER A 61 0.90 -9.03 -0.83
C SER A 61 0.44 -10.45 -1.14
N GLN A 62 1.17 -11.48 -0.69
CA GLN A 62 0.80 -12.87 -0.93
C GLN A 62 -0.60 -13.20 -0.38
N ILE A 63 -0.92 -12.66 0.81
CA ILE A 63 -2.23 -12.75 1.44
C ILE A 63 -3.32 -12.12 0.57
N THR A 64 -3.14 -10.86 0.20
CA THR A 64 -4.18 -10.07 -0.48
C THR A 64 -4.42 -10.52 -1.92
N PHE A 65 -3.35 -10.86 -2.65
CA PHE A 65 -3.43 -11.37 -4.02
C PHE A 65 -3.78 -12.87 -4.08
N GLY A 66 -3.23 -13.70 -3.21
CA GLY A 66 -3.42 -15.15 -3.19
C GLY A 66 -4.86 -15.58 -2.87
N HIS A 67 -5.54 -14.83 -2.00
CA HIS A 67 -6.91 -15.11 -1.60
C HIS A 67 -7.98 -14.34 -2.40
N ARG A 68 -7.60 -13.64 -3.48
CA ARG A 68 -8.47 -12.71 -4.25
C ARG A 68 -9.18 -11.68 -3.37
N LEU A 69 -8.60 -11.36 -2.22
CA LEU A 69 -9.13 -10.36 -1.30
C LEU A 69 -8.96 -8.96 -1.84
N TYR A 70 -8.21 -8.77 -2.93
CA TYR A 70 -8.07 -7.48 -3.60
C TYR A 70 -9.42 -6.77 -3.78
N ASP A 71 -10.40 -7.41 -4.42
CA ASP A 71 -11.73 -6.80 -4.65
C ASP A 71 -12.48 -6.53 -3.34
N THR A 72 -12.28 -7.39 -2.33
CA THR A 72 -12.86 -7.24 -1.00
C THR A 72 -12.25 -6.04 -0.27
N VAL A 73 -10.91 -5.94 -0.21
CA VAL A 73 -10.12 -4.84 0.37
C VAL A 73 -10.43 -3.51 -0.31
N HIS A 74 -10.54 -3.51 -1.64
CA HIS A 74 -10.87 -2.30 -2.43
C HIS A 74 -12.31 -1.83 -2.25
N GLY A 75 -13.24 -2.72 -1.91
CA GLY A 75 -14.63 -2.39 -1.60
C GLY A 75 -14.85 -1.85 -0.17
N PHE A 76 -13.83 -1.86 0.71
CA PHE A 76 -14.02 -1.41 2.09
C PHE A 76 -14.24 0.09 2.19
N PRO A 77 -15.25 0.53 2.96
CA PRO A 77 -15.38 1.92 3.30
C PRO A 77 -14.26 2.34 4.27
N ARG A 78 -13.75 3.56 4.08
CA ARG A 78 -12.53 4.08 4.73
C ARG A 78 -12.76 4.64 6.14
N ARG A 79 -13.90 4.37 6.79
CA ARG A 79 -14.21 4.97 8.09
C ARG A 79 -13.52 4.20 9.22
N ASP A 80 -13.18 4.89 10.29
CA ASP A 80 -12.35 4.34 11.37
C ASP A 80 -12.98 3.12 12.07
N GLU A 81 -14.30 3.10 12.24
CA GLU A 81 -15.06 1.96 12.81
C GLU A 81 -15.00 0.67 11.95
N GLU A 82 -14.59 0.79 10.68
CA GLU A 82 -14.48 -0.34 9.76
C GLU A 82 -13.08 -0.97 9.78
N ARG A 83 -12.08 -0.28 10.37
CA ARG A 83 -10.69 -0.79 10.49
C ARG A 83 -10.60 -2.01 11.41
N ASP A 84 -11.31 -2.00 12.53
CA ASP A 84 -11.30 -3.13 13.47
C ASP A 84 -11.97 -4.36 12.87
N LYS A 85 -13.03 -4.16 12.08
CA LYS A 85 -13.70 -5.23 11.33
C LYS A 85 -12.80 -5.80 10.23
N VAL A 86 -12.00 -4.96 9.57
CA VAL A 86 -10.99 -5.43 8.59
C VAL A 86 -9.94 -6.29 9.29
N ARG A 87 -9.43 -5.86 10.45
CA ARG A 87 -8.48 -6.66 11.25
C ARG A 87 -9.08 -7.99 11.69
N GLU A 88 -10.32 -7.97 12.17
CA GLU A 88 -11.04 -9.18 12.57
C GLU A 88 -11.26 -10.14 11.39
N LEU A 89 -11.71 -9.62 10.25
CA LEU A 89 -11.95 -10.41 9.04
C LEU A 89 -10.66 -11.02 8.50
N ILE A 90 -9.57 -10.25 8.43
CA ILE A 90 -8.25 -10.74 8.01
C ILE A 90 -7.74 -11.82 8.97
N GLY A 91 -7.98 -11.68 10.28
CA GLY A 91 -7.61 -12.68 11.29
C GLY A 91 -8.39 -14.00 11.19
N GLN A 92 -9.52 -14.03 10.50
CA GLN A 92 -10.34 -15.23 10.27
C GLN A 92 -9.94 -16.01 9.00
N ILE A 93 -9.06 -15.45 8.17
CA ILE A 93 -8.65 -16.08 6.92
C ILE A 93 -7.57 -17.12 7.24
N ASP A 94 -7.82 -18.38 6.90
CA ASP A 94 -6.81 -19.43 6.95
C ASP A 94 -5.81 -19.20 5.80
N MET A 95 -4.66 -18.64 6.16
CA MET A 95 -3.61 -18.23 5.21
C MET A 95 -2.51 -19.28 5.08
N GLY A 96 -2.79 -20.52 5.53
CA GLY A 96 -1.84 -21.62 5.50
C GLY A 96 -0.64 -21.36 6.43
N PRO A 97 0.59 -21.72 6.04
CA PRO A 97 1.76 -21.66 6.92
C PRO A 97 2.25 -20.23 7.21
N THR A 98 1.58 -19.21 6.66
CA THR A 98 1.95 -17.81 6.82
C THR A 98 0.75 -17.07 7.39
N ASN A 99 0.63 -17.14 8.71
CA ASN A 99 -0.46 -16.54 9.46
C ASN A 99 -0.30 -15.01 9.49
N TRP A 100 -1.39 -14.25 9.59
CA TRP A 100 -1.34 -12.81 9.87
C TRP A 100 -0.50 -12.49 11.12
N HIS A 101 -0.49 -13.40 12.08
CA HIS A 101 0.33 -13.32 13.29
C HIS A 101 1.84 -13.44 13.02
N ASP A 102 2.25 -14.00 11.88
CA ASP A 102 3.65 -14.14 11.48
C ASP A 102 4.18 -12.88 10.77
N VAL A 103 3.29 -11.94 10.41
CA VAL A 103 3.69 -10.63 9.88
C VAL A 103 4.39 -9.86 11.00
N PRO A 104 5.66 -9.43 10.83
CA PRO A 104 6.33 -8.55 11.78
C PRO A 104 5.74 -7.13 11.73
N GLN A 105 4.54 -6.97 12.28
CA GLN A 105 3.77 -5.72 12.32
C GLN A 105 4.59 -4.53 12.84
N PRO A 106 5.40 -4.64 13.92
CA PRO A 106 6.20 -3.51 14.38
C PRO A 106 7.21 -3.00 13.34
N ALA A 107 7.74 -3.89 12.49
CA ALA A 107 8.67 -3.50 11.43
C ALA A 107 7.93 -2.74 10.31
N ALA A 108 6.73 -3.19 9.93
CA ALA A 108 5.89 -2.50 8.97
C ALA A 108 5.42 -1.13 9.52
N GLU A 109 5.00 -1.05 10.78
CA GLU A 109 4.61 0.20 11.43
C GLU A 109 5.78 1.19 11.51
N ALA A 110 6.95 0.73 11.95
CA ALA A 110 8.15 1.56 12.01
C ALA A 110 8.59 2.11 10.65
N LEU A 111 8.25 1.45 9.54
CA LEU A 111 8.49 1.97 8.20
C LEU A 111 7.63 3.20 7.91
N PHE A 112 6.34 3.17 8.27
CA PHE A 112 5.39 4.25 7.99
C PHE A 112 5.54 5.46 8.92
N GLU A 113 6.13 5.29 10.10
CA GLU A 113 6.47 6.39 11.01
C GLU A 113 7.69 7.21 10.53
N ARG A 114 8.34 6.82 9.42
CA ARG A 114 9.52 7.52 8.92
C ARG A 114 9.16 8.89 8.33
N PRO A 115 10.08 9.87 8.38
CA PRO A 115 9.82 11.24 7.92
C PRO A 115 9.40 11.35 6.45
N TYR A 116 9.71 10.36 5.62
CA TYR A 116 9.38 10.37 4.19
C TYR A 116 7.90 10.09 3.89
N TRP A 117 7.17 9.51 4.85
CA TRP A 117 5.73 9.23 4.74
C TRP A 117 4.86 10.39 5.23
N HIS A 118 5.45 11.33 5.97
CA HIS A 118 4.80 12.55 6.41
C HIS A 118 5.36 13.71 5.61
N ARG A 119 4.58 14.25 4.68
CA ARG A 119 4.94 15.49 4.00
C ARG A 119 4.37 16.68 4.79
N VAL A 120 5.25 17.59 5.18
CA VAL A 120 4.93 18.91 5.75
C VAL A 120 4.36 19.82 4.68
#